data_AF-A0A091NX71-F1
#
_entry.id   AF-A0A091NX71-F1
#
_cell.length_a   1.000
_cell.length_b   1.000
_cell.length_c   1.000
_cell.angle_alpha   90.00
_cell.angle_beta   90.00
_cell.angle_gamma   90.00
#
_symmetry.space_group_name_H-M   'P 1'
#
loop_
_entity.id
_entity.type
_entity.pdbx_description
1 polymer ?
#
loop_
_entity_poly.entity_id
_entity_poly.type
_entity_poly.pdbx_seq_one_letter_code
_entity_poly.pdbx_strand_id
1 'polypeptide(L)'
;RYRPAQKMDGVAESGANSNPHATPEQSVAAQSQHHQQFIDVTHVFPEFPAPDLGNVLIQEGVTMNDVKTLQLLYRRHCEATLDVVMNLQFHYIEKLWQSFWNPKTPSSDGPAALPSSEEEHERTLPKDKLIALCKYKPILKWMRSCDHILYQALVEILIPDVLRPVPSTLTQAIRNFAKSLEGWLMNAMSEFPPQVVQTKVGVVSAFAQTLRRYTSLNHLAQAARAVLQNTSQINQMLSDLNRVDFANVQEQASWVCQCEEGMVQKLEQDFKLTLQQQSSLDQWASWLDNVVTQVLKHHEGSPSFPKAARQFLLKWSFYSSMVIRDLTLRSAASFGSFHLIRLLYDEYMFYLVEHRVAQATGETP
;
A
#
# COMPACT_ATOMS: atom_id res chain seq x y z
N ARG A 1 12.54 -51.58 -37.35
CA ARG A 1 12.02 -52.05 -38.64
C ARG A 1 10.49 -51.91 -38.59
N TYR A 2 9.89 -51.35 -39.65
CA TYR A 2 8.45 -51.18 -39.91
C TYR A 2 7.68 -50.02 -39.24
N ARG A 3 7.50 -48.94 -40.04
CA ARG A 3 6.28 -48.14 -40.25
C ARG A 3 5.64 -48.65 -41.59
N PRO A 4 4.46 -48.21 -42.09
CA PRO A 4 3.25 -47.58 -41.49
C PRO A 4 1.88 -47.99 -42.16
N ALA A 5 0.77 -47.37 -41.69
CA ALA A 5 -0.41 -46.81 -42.41
C ALA A 5 -1.57 -47.69 -42.99
N GLN A 6 -2.82 -47.35 -42.61
CA GLN A 6 -3.94 -46.79 -43.44
C GLN A 6 -5.28 -46.80 -42.65
N LYS A 7 -5.87 -45.64 -42.33
CA LYS A 7 -7.05 -44.97 -42.94
C LYS A 7 -8.31 -45.84 -43.07
N MET A 8 -9.40 -45.44 -42.39
CA MET A 8 -10.74 -45.44 -42.97
C MET A 8 -11.61 -44.34 -42.35
N ASP A 9 -12.32 -43.64 -43.23
CA ASP A 9 -13.20 -42.50 -43.00
C ASP A 9 -14.47 -42.84 -42.19
N GLY A 10 -14.98 -41.86 -41.44
CA GLY A 10 -16.28 -41.88 -40.80
C GLY A 10 -16.77 -40.45 -40.57
N VAL A 11 -17.69 -40.01 -41.42
CA VAL A 11 -18.25 -38.66 -41.53
C VAL A 11 -19.27 -38.38 -40.41
N ALA A 12 -19.09 -37.20 -39.80
CA ALA A 12 -20.04 -36.28 -39.18
C ALA A 12 -21.36 -36.79 -38.57
N GLU A 13 -21.52 -36.51 -37.27
CA GLU A 13 -22.79 -36.00 -36.73
C GLU A 13 -22.54 -34.86 -35.73
N SER A 14 -23.36 -33.84 -35.88
CA SER A 14 -23.29 -32.52 -35.25
C SER A 14 -23.56 -32.57 -33.75
N GLY A 15 -22.63 -32.03 -32.96
CA GLY A 15 -22.83 -31.66 -31.56
C GLY A 15 -22.41 -30.22 -31.35
N ALA A 16 -23.33 -29.28 -31.54
CA ALA A 16 -23.13 -27.88 -31.22
C ALA A 16 -22.98 -27.73 -29.70
N ASN A 17 -21.75 -27.67 -29.22
CA ASN A 17 -21.43 -27.26 -27.86
C ASN A 17 -20.82 -25.85 -27.92
N SER A 18 -21.68 -24.85 -28.13
CA SER A 18 -21.32 -23.45 -28.00
C SER A 18 -21.20 -23.11 -26.51
N ASN A 19 -20.03 -23.36 -25.92
CA ASN A 19 -19.62 -22.58 -24.75
C ASN A 19 -19.41 -21.13 -25.25
N PRO A 20 -20.14 -20.13 -24.74
CA PRO A 20 -19.77 -18.76 -25.03
C PRO A 20 -18.41 -18.53 -24.38
N HIS A 21 -17.36 -18.39 -25.20
CA HIS A 21 -16.09 -17.84 -24.74
C HIS A 21 -16.40 -16.45 -24.18
N ALA A 22 -16.42 -16.32 -22.85
CA ALA A 22 -16.49 -15.04 -22.19
C ALA A 22 -15.38 -14.14 -22.74
N THR A 23 -15.72 -12.91 -23.12
CA THR A 23 -14.71 -11.97 -23.61
C THR A 23 -13.68 -11.68 -22.51
N PRO A 24 -12.44 -11.29 -22.85
CA PRO A 24 -11.42 -10.92 -21.85
C PRO A 24 -11.93 -9.87 -20.85
N GLU A 25 -12.83 -8.99 -21.27
CA GLU A 25 -13.44 -7.98 -20.40
C GLU A 25 -14.47 -8.58 -19.43
N GLN A 26 -15.27 -9.56 -19.87
CA GLN A 26 -16.23 -10.26 -19.00
C GLN A 26 -15.54 -11.11 -17.94
N SER A 27 -14.39 -11.73 -18.26
CA SER A 27 -13.63 -12.51 -17.28
C SER A 27 -12.94 -11.62 -16.23
N VAL A 28 -12.41 -10.46 -16.64
CA VAL A 28 -11.85 -9.45 -15.72
C VAL A 28 -12.94 -8.86 -14.82
N ALA A 29 -14.13 -8.60 -15.35
CA ALA A 29 -15.25 -8.09 -14.56
C ALA A 29 -15.73 -9.11 -13.51
N ALA A 30 -15.91 -10.37 -13.89
CA ALA A 30 -16.28 -11.45 -12.97
C ALA A 30 -15.21 -11.68 -11.88
N GLN A 31 -13.93 -11.61 -12.25
CA GLN A 31 -12.83 -11.70 -11.31
C GLN A 31 -12.80 -10.52 -10.33
N SER A 32 -13.10 -9.32 -10.81
CA SER A 32 -13.16 -8.10 -9.99
C SER A 32 -14.29 -8.19 -8.96
N GLN A 33 -15.47 -8.67 -9.34
CA GLN A 33 -16.58 -8.89 -8.40
C GLN A 33 -16.22 -9.87 -7.29
N HIS A 34 -15.52 -10.97 -7.61
CA HIS A 34 -15.06 -11.91 -6.59
C HIS A 34 -13.99 -11.29 -5.66
N HIS A 35 -13.16 -10.38 -6.17
CA HIS A 35 -12.13 -9.70 -5.39
C HIS A 35 -12.68 -8.58 -4.48
N GLN A 36 -13.87 -8.03 -4.75
CA GLN A 36 -14.46 -6.95 -3.96
C GLN A 36 -14.70 -7.33 -2.48
N GLN A 37 -14.87 -8.62 -2.16
CA GLN A 37 -15.02 -9.08 -0.77
C GLN A 37 -13.74 -8.96 0.09
N PHE A 38 -12.58 -8.68 -0.54
CA PHE A 38 -11.29 -8.58 0.13
C PHE A 38 -10.83 -7.13 0.37
N ILE A 39 -11.56 -6.16 -0.16
CA ILE A 39 -11.30 -4.72 0.00
C ILE A 39 -12.38 -4.08 0.88
N ASP A 40 -12.09 -2.92 1.46
CA ASP A 40 -13.09 -2.16 2.21
C ASP A 40 -13.87 -1.22 1.30
N VAL A 41 -15.07 -1.65 0.89
CA VAL A 41 -16.00 -0.84 0.07
C VAL A 41 -16.82 0.15 0.89
N THR A 42 -16.68 0.16 2.23
CA THR A 42 -17.44 1.03 3.14
C THR A 42 -16.70 2.30 3.53
N HIS A 43 -15.48 2.47 3.01
CA HIS A 43 -14.61 3.60 3.33
C HIS A 43 -15.26 4.95 2.97
N VAL A 44 -15.30 5.86 3.94
CA VAL A 44 -15.84 7.20 3.78
C VAL A 44 -14.72 8.14 3.34
N PHE A 45 -14.87 8.74 2.17
CA PHE A 45 -13.86 9.65 1.64
C PHE A 45 -13.70 10.91 2.53
N PRO A 46 -12.52 11.17 3.12
CA PRO A 46 -12.36 12.28 4.04
C PRO A 46 -12.49 13.66 3.37
N GLU A 47 -12.90 14.65 4.16
CA GLU A 47 -12.95 16.05 3.74
C GLU A 47 -11.54 16.62 3.46
N PHE A 48 -11.43 17.46 2.43
CA PHE A 48 -10.18 18.15 2.11
C PHE A 48 -9.98 19.40 2.98
N PRO A 49 -8.73 19.70 3.38
CA PRO A 49 -8.42 20.94 4.07
C PRO A 49 -8.67 22.14 3.16
N ALA A 50 -8.94 23.30 3.74
CA ALA A 50 -8.97 24.55 2.98
C ALA A 50 -7.54 24.95 2.57
N PRO A 51 -7.31 25.49 1.36
CA PRO A 51 -6.00 26.00 1.00
C PRO A 51 -5.67 27.24 1.83
N ASP A 52 -4.50 27.23 2.47
CA ASP A 52 -3.95 28.40 3.17
C ASP A 52 -3.29 29.34 2.17
N LEU A 53 -4.09 30.26 1.60
CA LEU A 53 -3.64 31.16 0.54
C LEU A 53 -2.75 32.32 1.05
N GLY A 54 -2.63 32.51 2.38
CA GLY A 54 -1.89 33.60 2.99
C GLY A 54 -2.33 35.01 2.52
N ASN A 55 -1.46 36.00 2.69
CA ASN A 55 -1.62 37.37 2.18
C ASN A 55 -1.06 37.57 0.75
N VAL A 56 -0.66 36.48 0.08
CA VAL A 56 0.03 36.58 -1.20
C VAL A 56 -1.01 36.76 -2.31
N LEU A 57 -0.84 37.82 -3.09
CA LEU A 57 -1.70 38.13 -4.23
C LEU A 57 -1.62 36.98 -5.24
N ILE A 58 -2.77 36.44 -5.62
CA ILE A 58 -2.87 35.55 -6.77
C ILE A 58 -2.38 36.34 -7.99
N GLN A 59 -1.30 35.88 -8.63
CA GLN A 59 -0.71 36.56 -9.79
C GLN A 59 -1.62 36.51 -11.03
N GLU A 60 -1.32 37.39 -11.99
CA GLU A 60 -2.02 37.71 -13.24
C GLU A 60 -3.07 36.69 -13.73
N GLY A 61 -4.35 37.12 -13.78
CA GLY A 61 -5.42 36.42 -14.49
C GLY A 61 -6.12 35.27 -13.74
N VAL A 62 -5.67 34.93 -12.53
CA VAL A 62 -6.32 33.92 -11.68
C VAL A 62 -7.10 34.61 -10.56
N THR A 63 -8.36 34.21 -10.39
CA THR A 63 -9.30 34.77 -9.42
C THR A 63 -9.57 33.80 -8.27
N MET A 64 -10.14 34.30 -7.17
CA MET A 64 -10.63 33.42 -6.09
C MET A 64 -11.71 32.45 -6.56
N ASN A 65 -12.46 32.80 -7.61
CA ASN A 65 -13.42 31.88 -8.22
C ASN A 65 -12.72 30.71 -8.93
N ASP A 66 -11.58 30.96 -9.58
CA ASP A 66 -10.77 29.90 -10.19
C ASP A 66 -10.22 28.95 -9.12
N VAL A 67 -9.80 29.46 -7.97
CA VAL A 67 -9.36 28.63 -6.82
C VAL A 67 -10.51 27.76 -6.29
N LYS A 68 -11.70 28.32 -6.09
CA LYS A 68 -12.89 27.54 -5.67
C LYS A 68 -13.29 26.49 -6.71
N THR A 69 -13.16 26.82 -7.99
CA THR A 69 -13.44 25.90 -9.09
C THR A 69 -12.43 24.76 -9.10
N LEU A 70 -11.13 25.04 -8.91
CA LEU A 70 -10.10 24.03 -8.75
C LEU A 70 -10.40 23.11 -7.55
N GLN A 71 -10.79 23.65 -6.40
CA GLN A 71 -11.14 22.84 -5.22
C GLN A 71 -12.24 21.83 -5.53
N LEU A 72 -13.33 22.29 -6.16
CA LEU A 72 -14.45 21.43 -6.55
C LEU A 72 -14.02 20.36 -7.57
N LEU A 73 -13.32 20.76 -8.62
CA LEU A 73 -12.88 19.83 -9.68
C LEU A 73 -11.88 18.80 -9.16
N TYR A 74 -10.95 19.22 -8.31
CA TYR A 74 -9.95 18.33 -7.73
C TYR A 74 -10.59 17.31 -6.79
N ARG A 75 -11.58 17.73 -5.99
CA ARG A 75 -12.34 16.81 -5.16
C ARG A 75 -13.07 15.76 -6.00
N ARG A 76 -13.83 16.18 -7.01
CA ARG A 76 -14.52 15.28 -7.94
C ARG A 76 -13.56 14.32 -8.63
N HIS A 77 -12.37 14.79 -8.99
CA HIS A 77 -11.32 13.97 -9.56
C HIS A 77 -10.84 12.88 -8.61
N CYS A 78 -10.60 13.22 -7.34
CA CYS A 78 -10.20 12.26 -6.32
C CYS A 78 -11.31 11.26 -5.99
N GLU A 79 -12.58 11.71 -5.91
CA GLU A 79 -13.75 10.84 -5.73
C GLU A 79 -13.91 9.85 -6.89
N ALA A 80 -13.74 10.30 -8.14
CA ALA A 80 -13.76 9.41 -9.30
C ALA A 80 -12.59 8.40 -9.28
N THR A 81 -11.40 8.84 -8.82
CA THR A 81 -10.25 7.95 -8.65
C THR A 81 -10.53 6.87 -7.60
N LEU A 82 -11.14 7.25 -6.49
CA LEU A 82 -11.57 6.36 -5.42
C LEU A 82 -12.57 5.31 -5.94
N ASP A 83 -13.62 5.74 -6.64
CA ASP A 83 -14.66 4.86 -7.19
C ASP A 83 -14.07 3.83 -8.17
N VAL A 84 -13.20 4.26 -9.09
CA VAL A 84 -12.52 3.35 -10.01
C VAL A 84 -11.66 2.31 -9.26
N VAL A 85 -11.00 2.71 -8.18
CA VAL A 85 -10.18 1.80 -7.37
C VAL A 85 -11.04 0.83 -6.55
N MET A 86 -12.14 1.30 -5.96
CA MET A 86 -13.12 0.46 -5.25
C MET A 86 -13.73 -0.60 -6.17
N ASN A 87 -13.90 -0.27 -7.46
CA ASN A 87 -14.37 -1.22 -8.47
C ASN A 87 -13.24 -2.07 -9.07
N LEU A 88 -11.99 -1.96 -8.58
CA LEU A 88 -10.79 -2.64 -9.07
C LEU A 88 -10.50 -2.39 -10.57
N GLN A 89 -10.98 -1.26 -11.06
CA GLN A 89 -10.96 -0.83 -12.45
C GLN A 89 -9.68 -0.04 -12.78
N PHE A 90 -8.52 -0.49 -12.27
CA PHE A 90 -7.25 0.26 -12.25
C PHE A 90 -6.81 0.87 -13.58
N HIS A 91 -7.14 0.24 -14.71
CA HIS A 91 -6.77 0.71 -16.04
C HIS A 91 -7.48 2.03 -16.45
N TYR A 92 -8.59 2.41 -15.81
CA TYR A 92 -9.25 3.69 -16.07
C TYR A 92 -8.55 4.87 -15.39
N ILE A 93 -7.66 4.63 -14.42
CA ILE A 93 -6.94 5.69 -13.70
C ILE A 93 -6.09 6.54 -14.66
N GLU A 94 -5.42 5.90 -15.63
CA GLU A 94 -4.67 6.62 -16.66
C GLU A 94 -5.57 7.58 -17.44
N LYS A 95 -6.76 7.13 -17.84
CA LYS A 95 -7.73 7.95 -18.59
C LYS A 95 -8.27 9.10 -17.73
N LEU A 96 -8.58 8.86 -16.46
CA LEU A 96 -9.03 9.88 -15.52
C LEU A 96 -7.99 10.98 -15.34
N TRP A 97 -6.72 10.60 -15.16
CA TRP A 97 -5.62 11.54 -15.04
C TRP A 97 -5.40 12.31 -16.34
N GLN A 98 -5.41 11.65 -17.49
CA GLN A 98 -5.29 12.33 -18.79
C GLN A 98 -6.40 13.37 -18.98
N SER A 99 -7.65 13.02 -18.67
CA SER A 99 -8.80 13.91 -18.79
C SER A 99 -8.73 15.13 -17.86
N PHE A 100 -8.27 14.94 -16.63
CA PHE A 100 -8.16 16.03 -15.64
C PHE A 100 -7.00 16.99 -15.95
N TRP A 101 -5.83 16.47 -16.30
CA TRP A 101 -4.64 17.28 -16.56
C TRP A 101 -4.61 17.86 -17.98
N ASN A 102 -5.37 17.28 -18.92
CA ASN A 102 -5.52 17.77 -20.29
C ASN A 102 -6.99 18.02 -20.64
N PRO A 103 -7.66 18.97 -19.96
CA PRO A 103 -9.04 19.28 -20.26
C PRO A 103 -9.14 19.81 -21.70
N LYS A 104 -10.04 19.23 -22.50
CA LYS A 104 -10.30 19.71 -23.85
C LYS A 104 -10.93 21.11 -23.74
N THR A 105 -10.37 22.09 -24.45
CA THR A 105 -11.07 23.36 -24.66
C THR A 105 -12.31 23.08 -25.52
N PRO A 106 -13.52 23.52 -25.13
CA PRO A 106 -14.67 23.41 -26.01
C PRO A 106 -14.36 24.15 -27.31
N SER A 107 -14.41 23.42 -28.41
CA SER A 107 -14.25 23.98 -29.76
C SER A 107 -15.34 25.01 -30.00
N SER A 108 -14.97 26.25 -30.30
CA SER A 108 -15.89 27.35 -30.63
C SER A 108 -16.59 27.20 -32.00
N ASP A 109 -16.41 26.07 -32.70
CA ASP A 109 -16.86 25.87 -34.09
C ASP A 109 -18.15 25.03 -34.19
N GLY A 110 -19.14 25.29 -33.33
CA GLY A 110 -20.47 24.71 -33.43
C GLY A 110 -21.55 25.78 -33.23
N PRO A 111 -22.55 25.90 -34.12
CA PRO A 111 -23.58 26.92 -33.97
C PRO A 111 -24.37 26.66 -32.67
N ALA A 112 -24.55 27.73 -31.90
CA ALA A 112 -25.20 27.75 -30.60
C ALA A 112 -26.51 26.94 -30.58
N ALA A 113 -26.47 25.72 -30.06
CA ALA A 113 -27.66 25.02 -29.64
C ALA A 113 -28.14 25.66 -28.34
N LEU A 114 -29.44 25.96 -28.29
CA LEU A 114 -30.10 26.64 -27.18
C LEU A 114 -29.79 25.97 -25.82
N PRO A 115 -29.63 26.74 -24.73
CA PRO A 115 -29.42 26.19 -23.41
C PRO A 115 -30.74 25.58 -22.90
N SER A 116 -30.86 24.26 -22.91
CA SER A 116 -31.86 23.55 -22.11
C SER A 116 -31.46 23.65 -20.63
N SER A 117 -32.41 24.07 -19.81
CA SER A 117 -32.27 24.48 -18.41
C SER A 117 -31.97 23.36 -17.39
N GLU A 118 -31.26 22.30 -17.78
CA GLU A 118 -30.88 21.17 -16.91
C GLU A 118 -29.40 20.78 -16.96
N GLU A 119 -28.56 21.50 -17.71
CA GLU A 119 -27.10 21.36 -17.61
C GLU A 119 -26.58 22.34 -16.54
N GLU A 120 -26.42 21.85 -15.31
CA GLU A 120 -25.58 22.52 -14.31
C GLU A 120 -24.19 22.73 -14.91
N HIS A 121 -23.95 23.91 -15.49
CA HIS A 121 -22.70 24.39 -16.05
C HIS A 121 -21.51 23.58 -15.53
N GLU A 122 -21.00 22.65 -16.34
CA GLU A 122 -19.75 21.96 -16.07
C GLU A 122 -18.68 23.06 -15.97
N ARG A 123 -18.38 23.49 -14.74
CA ARG A 123 -17.40 24.54 -14.47
C ARG A 123 -16.04 23.99 -14.86
N THR A 124 -15.66 24.16 -16.11
CA THR A 124 -14.37 23.73 -16.63
C THR A 124 -13.31 24.78 -16.29
N LEU A 125 -12.13 24.31 -15.88
CA LEU A 125 -10.98 25.17 -15.65
C LEU A 125 -10.04 25.05 -16.85
N PRO A 126 -9.83 26.12 -17.64
CA PRO A 126 -8.92 26.09 -18.77
C PRO A 126 -7.52 25.64 -18.36
N LYS A 127 -6.85 24.88 -19.24
CA LYS A 127 -5.54 24.29 -18.95
C LYS A 127 -4.50 25.33 -18.53
N ASP A 128 -4.47 26.49 -19.19
CA ASP A 128 -3.54 27.58 -18.85
C ASP A 128 -3.76 28.11 -17.43
N LYS A 129 -5.02 28.24 -17.00
CA LYS A 129 -5.37 28.64 -15.64
C LYS A 129 -5.00 27.55 -14.62
N LEU A 130 -5.21 26.28 -14.95
CA LEU A 130 -4.79 25.16 -14.10
C LEU A 130 -3.26 25.15 -13.93
N ILE A 131 -2.50 25.33 -15.02
CA ILE A 131 -1.03 25.45 -14.97
C ILE A 131 -0.62 26.65 -14.11
N ALA A 132 -1.25 27.81 -14.28
CA ALA A 132 -0.97 29.01 -13.47
C ALA A 132 -1.24 28.77 -11.98
N LEU A 133 -2.36 28.14 -11.63
CA LEU A 133 -2.72 27.76 -10.27
C LEU A 133 -1.70 26.78 -9.65
N CYS A 134 -1.27 25.76 -10.39
CA CYS A 134 -0.28 24.80 -9.90
C CYS A 134 1.11 25.40 -9.64
N LYS A 135 1.46 26.52 -10.29
CA LYS A 135 2.70 27.26 -9.99
C LYS A 135 2.63 27.97 -8.64
N TYR A 136 1.43 28.21 -8.12
CA TYR A 136 1.25 28.89 -6.85
C TYR A 136 1.50 27.94 -5.67
N LYS A 137 2.56 28.20 -4.89
CA LYS A 137 3.04 27.29 -3.83
C LYS A 137 1.95 26.86 -2.83
N PRO A 138 1.08 27.76 -2.32
CA PRO A 138 -0.02 27.35 -1.46
C PRO A 138 -0.97 26.33 -2.08
N ILE A 139 -1.31 26.51 -3.36
CA ILE A 139 -2.18 25.58 -4.09
C ILE A 139 -1.49 24.25 -4.29
N LEU A 140 -0.21 24.25 -4.69
CA LEU A 140 0.55 23.01 -4.83
C LEU A 140 0.67 22.25 -3.50
N LYS A 141 0.90 22.94 -2.39
CA LYS A 141 0.92 22.35 -1.04
C LYS A 141 -0.45 21.78 -0.64
N TRP A 142 -1.53 22.48 -0.96
CA TRP A 142 -2.89 22.02 -0.73
C TRP A 142 -3.22 20.76 -1.55
N MET A 143 -2.94 20.76 -2.86
CA MET A 143 -3.13 19.60 -3.73
C MET A 143 -2.32 18.40 -3.23
N ARG A 144 -1.06 18.63 -2.83
CA ARG A 144 -0.21 17.62 -2.20
C ARG A 144 -0.88 17.02 -0.96
N SER A 145 -1.50 17.84 -0.11
CA SER A 145 -2.18 17.36 1.10
C SER A 145 -3.41 16.50 0.75
N CYS A 146 -4.18 16.91 -0.25
CA CYS A 146 -5.32 16.16 -0.77
C CYS A 146 -4.88 14.81 -1.39
N ASP A 147 -3.72 14.75 -2.05
CA ASP A 147 -3.16 13.50 -2.57
C ASP A 147 -2.83 12.50 -1.47
N HIS A 148 -2.24 12.95 -0.35
CA HIS A 148 -1.97 12.06 0.78
C HIS A 148 -3.26 11.50 1.37
N ILE A 149 -4.30 12.33 1.51
CA ILE A 149 -5.63 11.88 1.96
C ILE A 149 -6.19 10.81 1.02
N LEU A 150 -6.18 11.08 -0.30
CA LEU A 150 -6.66 10.15 -1.31
C LEU A 150 -5.89 8.83 -1.23
N TYR A 151 -4.57 8.88 -1.33
CA TYR A 151 -3.76 7.67 -1.42
C TYR A 151 -3.76 6.86 -0.12
N GLN A 152 -3.87 7.51 1.04
CA GLN A 152 -4.09 6.82 2.31
C GLN A 152 -5.41 6.03 2.27
N ALA A 153 -6.51 6.66 1.83
CA ALA A 153 -7.79 5.97 1.67
C ALA A 153 -7.68 4.79 0.70
N LEU A 154 -6.98 4.96 -0.44
CA LEU A 154 -6.78 3.86 -1.39
C LEU A 154 -5.99 2.68 -0.79
N VAL A 155 -4.97 2.96 0.03
CA VAL A 155 -4.22 1.91 0.74
C VAL A 155 -5.12 1.14 1.69
N GLU A 156 -5.90 1.85 2.51
CA GLU A 156 -6.83 1.26 3.49
C GLU A 156 -7.93 0.43 2.81
N ILE A 157 -8.42 0.87 1.65
CA ILE A 157 -9.40 0.11 0.86
C ILE A 157 -8.76 -1.15 0.28
N LEU A 158 -7.61 -1.03 -0.38
CA LEU A 158 -7.00 -2.12 -1.14
C LEU A 158 -6.38 -3.20 -0.24
N ILE A 159 -5.82 -2.80 0.90
CA ILE A 159 -5.13 -3.69 1.85
C ILE A 159 -5.53 -3.28 3.28
N PRO A 160 -6.79 -3.54 3.69
CA PRO A 160 -7.30 -3.13 5.00
C PRO A 160 -6.61 -3.84 6.16
N ASP A 161 -6.11 -5.06 5.92
CA ASP A 161 -5.37 -5.85 6.89
C ASP A 161 -4.24 -6.60 6.18
N VAL A 162 -3.00 -6.26 6.54
CA VAL A 162 -1.79 -6.87 5.99
C VAL A 162 -1.64 -8.34 6.38
N LEU A 163 -2.32 -8.84 7.42
CA LEU A 163 -2.25 -10.23 7.88
C LEU A 163 -3.33 -11.12 7.27
N ARG A 164 -4.46 -10.54 6.85
CA ARG A 164 -5.60 -11.28 6.29
C ARG A 164 -5.23 -11.94 4.96
N PRO A 165 -5.64 -13.19 4.69
CA PRO A 165 -5.39 -13.81 3.39
C PRO A 165 -6.01 -13.01 2.24
N VAL A 166 -5.18 -12.64 1.26
CA VAL A 166 -5.60 -11.97 0.03
C VAL A 166 -5.27 -12.86 -1.18
N PRO A 167 -6.17 -13.02 -2.16
CA PRO A 167 -5.89 -13.80 -3.36
C PRO A 167 -4.63 -13.30 -4.09
N SER A 168 -3.77 -14.23 -4.52
CA SER A 168 -2.53 -13.88 -5.23
C SER A 168 -2.79 -13.06 -6.51
N THR A 169 -3.89 -13.35 -7.20
CA THR A 169 -4.39 -12.59 -8.35
C THR A 169 -4.67 -11.13 -8.03
N LEU A 170 -5.31 -10.85 -6.89
CA LEU A 170 -5.59 -9.47 -6.45
C LEU A 170 -4.29 -8.75 -6.05
N THR A 171 -3.42 -9.40 -5.27
CA THR A 171 -2.13 -8.79 -4.90
C THR A 171 -1.26 -8.48 -6.13
N GLN A 172 -1.28 -9.34 -7.15
CA GLN A 172 -0.57 -9.08 -8.41
C GLN A 172 -1.19 -7.91 -9.19
N ALA A 173 -2.53 -7.80 -9.21
CA ALA A 173 -3.21 -6.67 -9.83
C ALA A 173 -2.84 -5.34 -9.14
N ILE A 174 -2.81 -5.31 -7.80
CA ILE A 174 -2.38 -4.14 -7.01
C ILE A 174 -0.91 -3.79 -7.31
N ARG A 175 -0.01 -4.79 -7.39
CA ARG A 175 1.40 -4.57 -7.72
C ARG A 175 1.58 -4.02 -9.14
N ASN A 176 0.83 -4.52 -10.11
CA ASN A 176 0.85 -4.04 -11.49
C ASN A 176 0.32 -2.60 -11.58
N PHE A 177 -0.78 -2.31 -10.87
CA PHE A 177 -1.31 -0.97 -10.72
C PHE A 177 -0.23 -0.02 -10.16
N ALA A 178 0.37 -0.37 -9.02
CA ALA A 178 1.43 0.43 -8.39
C ALA A 178 2.62 0.70 -9.32
N LYS A 179 3.01 -0.27 -10.15
CA LYS A 179 4.11 -0.12 -11.12
C LYS A 179 3.82 0.91 -12.21
N SER A 180 2.56 1.08 -12.61
CA SER A 180 2.17 1.93 -13.73
C SER A 180 1.92 3.40 -13.35
N LEU A 181 1.60 3.66 -12.08
CA LEU A 181 1.19 4.97 -11.59
C LEU A 181 2.15 6.12 -11.96
N GLU A 182 3.44 5.99 -11.71
CA GLU A 182 4.38 7.08 -12.00
C GLU A 182 4.40 7.44 -13.49
N GLY A 183 4.43 6.44 -14.37
CA GLY A 183 4.41 6.62 -15.82
C GLY A 183 3.13 7.30 -16.31
N TRP A 184 1.97 6.85 -15.80
CA TRP A 184 0.68 7.44 -16.14
C TRP A 184 0.58 8.90 -15.73
N LEU A 185 1.04 9.26 -14.52
CA LEU A 185 0.99 10.64 -14.06
C LEU A 185 1.95 11.54 -14.85
N MET A 186 3.18 11.09 -15.09
CA MET A 186 4.16 11.85 -15.88
C MET A 186 3.65 12.13 -17.29
N ASN A 187 3.01 11.14 -17.92
CA ASN A 187 2.42 11.31 -19.25
C ASN A 187 1.26 12.32 -19.22
N ALA A 188 0.33 12.17 -18.26
CA ALA A 188 -0.81 13.06 -18.13
C ALA A 188 -0.41 14.52 -17.84
N MET A 189 0.70 14.74 -17.13
CA MET A 189 1.21 16.06 -16.77
C MET A 189 2.38 16.55 -17.66
N SER A 190 2.59 15.97 -18.84
CA SER A 190 3.75 16.26 -19.70
C SER A 190 3.94 17.74 -20.08
N GLU A 191 2.86 18.52 -20.13
CA GLU A 191 2.89 19.96 -20.42
C GLU A 191 2.96 20.87 -19.18
N PHE A 192 3.02 20.28 -17.96
CA PHE A 192 3.12 21.05 -16.72
C PHE A 192 4.56 21.40 -16.37
N PRO A 193 4.80 22.46 -15.57
CA PRO A 193 6.14 22.82 -15.11
C PRO A 193 6.83 21.67 -14.36
N PRO A 194 8.12 21.37 -14.62
CA PRO A 194 8.80 20.21 -14.04
C PRO A 194 8.76 20.13 -12.51
N GLN A 195 8.82 21.27 -11.81
CA GLN A 195 8.75 21.31 -10.34
C GLN A 195 7.38 20.83 -9.79
N VAL A 196 6.29 21.15 -10.50
CA VAL A 196 4.94 20.70 -10.16
C VAL A 196 4.85 19.19 -10.37
N VAL A 197 5.31 18.70 -11.52
CA VAL A 197 5.31 17.27 -11.85
C VAL A 197 6.13 16.48 -10.84
N GLN A 198 7.34 16.93 -10.50
CA GLN A 198 8.18 16.26 -9.50
C GLN A 198 7.51 16.18 -8.13
N THR A 199 6.82 17.24 -7.70
CA THR A 199 6.10 17.23 -6.41
C THR A 199 4.98 16.18 -6.42
N LYS A 200 4.19 16.13 -7.49
CA LYS A 200 3.08 15.19 -7.67
C LYS A 200 3.56 13.74 -7.80
N VAL A 201 4.59 13.52 -8.62
CA VAL A 201 5.22 12.20 -8.79
C VAL A 201 5.80 11.71 -7.48
N GLY A 202 6.43 12.58 -6.67
CA GLY A 202 6.96 12.19 -5.36
C GLY A 202 5.91 11.57 -4.44
N VAL A 203 4.69 12.12 -4.41
CA VAL A 203 3.59 11.55 -3.61
C VAL A 203 3.08 10.24 -4.20
N VAL A 204 2.92 10.16 -5.53
CA VAL A 204 2.51 8.93 -6.22
C VAL A 204 3.52 7.81 -6.04
N SER A 205 4.82 8.11 -6.09
CA SER A 205 5.90 7.16 -5.84
C SER A 205 5.84 6.58 -4.43
N ALA A 206 5.58 7.43 -3.42
CA ALA A 206 5.41 6.99 -2.04
C ALA A 206 4.21 6.04 -1.92
N PHE A 207 3.05 6.41 -2.48
CA PHE A 207 1.86 5.56 -2.52
C PHE A 207 2.11 4.21 -3.21
N ALA A 208 2.74 4.23 -4.40
CA ALA A 208 3.10 3.02 -5.13
C ALA A 208 4.03 2.11 -4.30
N GLN A 209 4.96 2.71 -3.56
CA GLN A 209 5.86 1.98 -2.68
C GLN A 209 5.14 1.37 -1.48
N THR A 210 4.20 2.08 -0.87
CA THR A 210 3.36 1.54 0.23
C THR A 210 2.55 0.34 -0.22
N LEU A 211 1.89 0.40 -1.39
CA LEU A 211 1.18 -0.76 -1.96
C LEU A 211 2.11 -1.96 -2.18
N ARG A 212 3.32 -1.73 -2.70
CA ARG A 212 4.32 -2.80 -2.90
C ARG A 212 4.78 -3.42 -1.57
N ARG A 213 5.01 -2.59 -0.55
CA ARG A 213 5.42 -3.04 0.79
C ARG A 213 4.31 -3.85 1.45
N TYR A 214 3.07 -3.36 1.46
CA TYR A 214 1.96 -4.03 2.13
C TYR A 214 1.57 -5.33 1.45
N THR A 215 1.60 -5.39 0.11
CA THR A 215 1.40 -6.68 -0.61
C THR A 215 2.54 -7.66 -0.34
N SER A 216 3.78 -7.20 -0.10
CA SER A 216 4.91 -8.07 0.27
C SER A 216 4.80 -8.57 1.70
N LEU A 217 4.43 -7.69 2.63
CA LEU A 217 4.13 -8.05 4.01
C LEU A 217 2.99 -9.07 4.09
N ASN A 218 1.93 -8.88 3.29
CA ASN A 218 0.85 -9.85 3.20
C ASN A 218 1.29 -11.23 2.72
N HIS A 219 2.15 -11.27 1.70
CA HIS A 219 2.71 -12.54 1.21
C HIS A 219 3.58 -13.22 2.29
N LEU A 220 4.41 -12.47 3.01
CA LEU A 220 5.20 -12.98 4.14
C LEU A 220 4.30 -13.52 5.25
N ALA A 221 3.22 -12.80 5.58
CA ALA A 221 2.23 -13.21 6.57
C ALA A 221 1.59 -14.56 6.20
N GLN A 222 1.20 -14.76 4.93
CA GLN A 222 0.64 -16.04 4.47
C GLN A 222 1.64 -17.19 4.55
N ALA A 223 2.90 -16.95 4.14
CA ALA A 223 3.95 -17.95 4.22
C ALA A 223 4.25 -18.34 5.67
N ALA A 224 4.34 -17.36 6.57
CA ALA A 224 4.56 -17.59 8.00
C ALA A 224 3.37 -18.33 8.65
N ARG A 225 2.13 -18.02 8.26
CA ARG A 225 0.92 -18.73 8.74
C ARG A 225 1.02 -20.24 8.49
N ALA A 226 1.51 -20.65 7.33
CA ALA A 226 1.71 -22.08 7.02
C ALA A 226 2.73 -22.76 7.94
N VAL A 227 3.80 -22.05 8.34
CA VAL A 227 4.79 -22.53 9.32
C VAL A 227 4.18 -22.63 10.72
N LEU A 228 3.47 -21.58 11.16
CA LEU A 228 2.88 -21.48 12.50
C LEU A 228 1.66 -22.40 12.71
N GLN A 229 1.16 -23.05 11.66
CA GLN A 229 0.12 -24.07 11.74
C GLN A 229 0.69 -25.50 11.69
N ASN A 230 2.01 -25.66 11.48
CA ASN A 230 2.65 -26.95 11.39
C ASN A 230 3.28 -27.34 12.73
N THR A 231 2.58 -28.16 13.51
CA THR A 231 3.02 -28.61 14.85
C THR A 231 4.40 -29.27 14.84
N SER A 232 4.75 -30.04 13.81
CA SER A 232 6.07 -30.67 13.71
C SER A 232 7.17 -29.63 13.53
N GLN A 233 6.94 -28.62 12.70
CA GLN A 233 7.88 -27.51 12.50
C GLN A 233 8.03 -26.69 13.78
N ILE A 234 6.93 -26.41 14.49
CA ILE A 234 6.93 -25.69 15.76
C ILE A 234 7.77 -26.44 16.81
N ASN A 235 7.58 -27.75 16.96
CA ASN A 235 8.36 -28.55 17.90
C ASN A 235 9.85 -28.56 17.56
N GLN A 236 10.19 -28.65 16.27
CA GLN A 236 11.58 -28.55 15.81
C GLN A 236 12.16 -27.16 16.09
N MET A 237 11.40 -26.10 15.84
CA MET A 237 11.79 -24.73 16.16
C MET A 237 12.06 -24.54 17.65
N LEU A 238 11.21 -25.06 18.53
CA LEU A 238 11.41 -24.99 19.98
C LEU A 238 12.69 -25.71 20.41
N SER A 239 12.95 -26.90 19.85
CA SER A 239 14.18 -27.66 20.12
C SER A 239 15.42 -26.87 19.70
N ASP A 240 15.43 -26.30 18.50
CA ASP A 240 16.55 -25.50 18.00
C ASP A 240 16.72 -24.20 18.77
N LEU A 241 15.62 -23.52 19.14
CA LEU A 241 15.65 -22.28 19.93
C LEU A 241 16.25 -22.49 21.33
N ASN A 242 15.96 -23.61 21.98
CA ASN A 242 16.52 -23.94 23.29
C ASN A 242 18.04 -24.18 23.26
N ARG A 243 18.63 -24.35 22.07
CA ARG A 243 20.07 -24.51 21.90
C ARG A 243 20.78 -23.18 21.64
N VAL A 244 20.04 -22.09 21.41
CA VAL A 244 20.61 -20.76 21.18
C VAL A 244 21.24 -20.23 22.47
N ASP A 245 22.43 -19.66 22.35
CA ASP A 245 23.13 -19.03 23.49
C ASP A 245 22.60 -17.61 23.73
N PHE A 246 21.45 -17.52 24.42
CA PHE A 246 20.81 -16.25 24.74
C PHE A 246 21.63 -15.37 25.68
N ALA A 247 22.51 -15.94 26.51
CA ALA A 247 23.40 -15.16 27.37
C ALA A 247 24.38 -14.33 26.52
N ASN A 248 25.04 -14.98 25.55
CA ASN A 248 25.93 -14.29 24.61
C ASN A 248 25.16 -13.31 23.69
N VAL A 249 23.95 -13.66 23.23
CA VAL A 249 23.11 -12.74 22.44
C VAL A 249 22.78 -11.49 23.27
N GLN A 250 22.37 -11.65 24.53
CA GLN A 250 22.05 -10.55 25.44
C GLN A 250 23.28 -9.68 25.73
N GLU A 251 24.44 -10.27 26.02
CA GLU A 251 25.68 -9.53 26.28
C GLU A 251 26.05 -8.63 25.09
N GLN A 252 26.01 -9.17 23.87
CA GLN A 252 26.32 -8.41 22.65
C GLN A 252 25.27 -7.33 22.37
N ALA A 253 23.98 -7.63 22.56
CA ALA A 253 22.91 -6.65 22.40
C ALA A 253 23.04 -5.51 23.44
N SER A 254 23.34 -5.82 24.69
CA SER A 254 23.60 -4.82 25.72
C SER A 254 24.80 -3.94 25.35
N TRP A 255 25.92 -4.55 24.94
CA TRP A 255 27.15 -3.83 24.59
C TRP A 255 26.98 -2.92 23.36
N VAL A 256 26.37 -3.41 22.28
CA VAL A 256 26.28 -2.70 20.99
C VAL A 256 25.09 -1.75 20.94
N CYS A 257 23.91 -2.21 21.35
CA CYS A 257 22.65 -1.49 21.19
C CYS A 257 22.07 -0.93 22.49
N GLN A 258 22.75 -1.10 23.63
CA GLN A 258 22.26 -0.71 24.95
C GLN A 258 20.85 -1.25 25.16
N CYS A 259 20.67 -2.52 24.80
CA CYS A 259 19.40 -3.22 24.92
C CYS A 259 19.23 -3.66 26.39
N GLU A 260 18.10 -3.32 27.00
CA GLU A 260 17.83 -3.61 28.41
C GLU A 260 17.69 -5.12 28.64
N GLU A 261 18.41 -5.66 29.61
CA GLU A 261 18.44 -7.09 29.91
C GLU A 261 17.05 -7.67 30.21
N GLY A 262 16.28 -7.01 31.09
CA GLY A 262 14.94 -7.47 31.47
C GLY A 262 13.99 -7.51 30.27
N MET A 263 14.10 -6.56 29.34
CA MET A 263 13.31 -6.54 28.11
C MET A 263 13.71 -7.70 27.18
N VAL A 264 15.00 -7.93 26.98
CA VAL A 264 15.51 -9.02 26.12
C VAL A 264 15.09 -10.39 26.66
N GLN A 265 15.24 -10.62 27.97
CA GLN A 265 14.82 -11.86 28.63
C GLN A 265 13.30 -12.06 28.49
N LYS A 266 12.51 -11.01 28.66
CA LYS A 266 11.06 -11.08 28.46
C LYS A 266 10.70 -11.44 27.01
N LEU A 267 11.34 -10.81 26.02
CA LEU A 267 11.11 -11.14 24.60
C LEU A 267 11.44 -12.60 24.29
N GLU A 268 12.52 -13.14 24.83
CA GLU A 268 12.87 -14.55 24.69
C GLU A 268 11.78 -15.46 25.30
N GLN A 269 11.40 -15.20 26.54
CA GLN A 269 10.41 -16.00 27.27
C GLN A 269 9.05 -15.96 26.59
N ASP A 270 8.58 -14.77 26.21
CA ASP A 270 7.31 -14.57 25.51
C ASP A 270 7.32 -15.29 24.16
N PHE A 271 8.43 -15.21 23.40
CA PHE A 271 8.54 -15.91 22.12
C PHE A 271 8.46 -17.44 22.30
N LYS A 272 9.20 -17.99 23.27
CA LYS A 272 9.14 -19.43 23.60
C LYS A 272 7.73 -19.85 24.00
N LEU A 273 7.07 -19.09 24.87
CA LEU A 273 5.72 -19.38 25.33
C LEU A 273 4.70 -19.32 24.18
N THR A 274 4.75 -18.27 23.36
CA THR A 274 3.84 -18.07 22.23
C THR A 274 3.97 -19.20 21.20
N LEU A 275 5.21 -19.66 20.96
CA LEU A 275 5.50 -20.80 20.09
C LEU A 275 5.01 -22.13 20.69
N GLN A 276 5.22 -22.37 21.99
CA GLN A 276 4.71 -23.55 22.70
C GLN A 276 3.18 -23.66 22.68
N GLN A 277 2.50 -22.53 22.79
CA GLN A 277 1.04 -22.44 22.73
C GLN A 277 0.47 -22.67 21.33
N GLN A 278 1.32 -22.79 20.29
CA GLN A 278 0.91 -22.88 18.88
C GLN A 278 -0.03 -21.73 18.49
N SER A 279 0.32 -20.52 18.93
CA SER A 279 -0.52 -19.34 18.77
C SER A 279 -0.72 -18.97 17.30
N SER A 280 -1.90 -18.46 16.97
CA SER A 280 -2.23 -17.98 15.63
C SER A 280 -1.36 -16.78 15.22
N LEU A 281 -1.29 -16.51 13.91
CA LEU A 281 -0.55 -15.35 13.41
C LEU A 281 -1.05 -14.02 14.03
N ASP A 282 -2.35 -13.91 14.28
CA ASP A 282 -2.97 -12.72 14.89
C ASP A 282 -2.54 -12.52 16.36
N GLN A 283 -2.35 -13.62 17.09
CA GLN A 283 -1.80 -13.59 18.45
C GLN A 283 -0.33 -13.16 18.45
N TRP A 284 0.47 -13.63 17.47
CA TRP A 284 1.84 -13.16 17.28
C TRP A 284 1.90 -11.67 16.94
N ALA A 285 1.02 -11.20 16.05
CA ALA A 285 0.91 -9.79 15.72
C ALA A 285 0.54 -8.93 16.93
N SER A 286 -0.40 -9.40 17.74
CA SER A 286 -0.79 -8.75 19.00
C SER A 286 0.38 -8.67 19.98
N TRP A 287 1.22 -9.72 20.07
CA TRP A 287 2.43 -9.68 20.88
C TRP A 287 3.43 -8.64 20.37
N LEU A 288 3.68 -8.57 19.06
CA LEU A 288 4.57 -7.57 18.47
C LEU A 288 4.07 -6.14 18.69
N ASP A 289 2.77 -5.88 18.54
CA ASP A 289 2.17 -4.57 18.85
C ASP A 289 2.35 -4.19 20.33
N ASN A 290 2.17 -5.15 21.24
CA ASN A 290 2.44 -4.93 22.66
C ASN A 290 3.90 -4.61 22.95
N VAL A 291 4.85 -5.22 22.23
CA VAL A 291 6.28 -4.88 22.33
C VAL A 291 6.53 -3.45 21.89
N VAL A 292 6.02 -3.03 20.72
CA VAL A 292 6.14 -1.64 20.25
C VAL A 292 5.53 -0.67 21.26
N THR A 293 4.34 -0.99 21.76
CA THR A 293 3.64 -0.17 22.76
C THR A 293 4.47 0.01 24.02
N GLN A 294 4.98 -1.09 24.59
CA GLN A 294 5.76 -1.02 25.83
C GLN A 294 7.04 -0.19 25.67
N VAL A 295 7.75 -0.36 24.55
CA VAL A 295 9.01 0.36 24.30
C VAL A 295 8.77 1.84 24.04
N LEU A 296 7.71 2.20 23.31
CA LEU A 296 7.47 3.58 22.91
C LEU A 296 6.63 4.40 23.91
N LYS A 297 5.95 3.74 24.86
CA LYS A 297 5.06 4.37 25.85
C LYS A 297 5.67 5.60 26.54
N HIS A 298 6.93 5.49 26.97
CA HIS A 298 7.61 6.58 27.71
C HIS A 298 7.97 7.79 26.83
N HIS A 299 7.83 7.66 25.51
CA HIS A 299 8.11 8.72 24.55
C HIS A 299 6.84 9.36 23.99
N GLU A 300 5.64 8.84 24.33
CA GLU A 300 4.37 9.36 23.81
C GLU A 300 4.20 10.85 24.11
N GLY A 301 3.74 11.61 23.12
CA GLY A 301 3.60 13.07 23.20
C GLY A 301 4.93 13.85 23.19
N SER A 302 6.09 13.19 23.20
CA SER A 302 7.39 13.86 23.11
C SER A 302 7.82 14.10 21.66
N PRO A 303 8.48 15.24 21.35
CA PRO A 303 9.11 15.46 20.04
C PRO A 303 10.22 14.43 19.73
N SER A 304 10.72 13.71 20.75
CA SER A 304 11.69 12.63 20.54
C SER A 304 11.07 11.33 20.05
N PHE A 305 9.74 11.20 20.00
CA PHE A 305 9.04 9.95 19.65
C PHE A 305 9.53 9.34 18.33
N PRO A 306 9.62 10.07 17.20
CA PRO A 306 10.09 9.48 15.94
C PRO A 306 11.54 9.00 16.00
N LYS A 307 12.38 9.67 16.79
CA LYS A 307 13.78 9.27 17.01
C LYS A 307 13.84 7.99 17.83
N ALA A 308 13.04 7.87 18.89
CA ALA A 308 12.96 6.67 19.71
C ALA A 308 12.44 5.46 18.92
N ALA A 309 11.38 5.66 18.13
CA ALA A 309 10.83 4.68 17.19
C ALA A 309 11.89 4.12 16.22
N ARG A 310 12.65 4.99 15.55
CA ARG A 310 13.74 4.55 14.66
C ARG A 310 14.85 3.82 15.40
N GLN A 311 15.22 4.28 16.60
CA GLN A 311 16.20 3.59 17.43
C GLN A 311 15.71 2.20 17.85
N PHE A 312 14.43 2.05 18.19
CA PHE A 312 13.86 0.74 18.48
C PHE A 312 13.97 -0.23 17.30
N LEU A 313 13.68 0.21 16.07
CA LEU A 313 13.83 -0.64 14.88
C LEU A 313 15.29 -1.10 14.66
N LEU A 314 16.27 -0.22 14.94
CA LEU A 314 17.70 -0.59 14.88
C LEU A 314 18.06 -1.63 15.95
N LYS A 315 17.60 -1.43 17.19
CA LYS A 315 17.81 -2.37 18.29
C LYS A 315 17.17 -3.73 18.00
N TRP A 316 15.92 -3.72 17.53
CA TRP A 316 15.17 -4.89 17.09
C TRP A 316 15.95 -5.65 16.02
N SER A 317 16.38 -4.95 14.97
CA SER A 317 17.08 -5.56 13.84
C SER A 317 18.42 -6.18 14.25
N PHE A 318 19.18 -5.50 15.10
CA PHE A 318 20.44 -6.01 15.63
C PHE A 318 20.22 -7.28 16.47
N TYR A 319 19.36 -7.19 17.49
CA TYR A 319 19.10 -8.28 18.44
C TYR A 319 18.68 -9.58 17.72
N SER A 320 17.66 -9.47 16.88
CA SER A 320 17.12 -10.61 16.16
C SER A 320 18.09 -11.17 15.10
N SER A 321 18.96 -10.35 14.50
CA SER A 321 20.05 -10.83 13.63
C SER A 321 21.08 -11.68 14.39
N MET A 322 21.33 -11.38 15.67
CA MET A 322 22.20 -12.21 16.52
C MET A 322 21.60 -13.60 16.77
N VAL A 323 20.29 -13.67 17.01
CA VAL A 323 19.56 -14.95 17.15
C VAL A 323 19.65 -15.77 15.87
N ILE A 324 19.38 -15.15 14.70
CA ILE A 324 19.49 -15.82 13.40
C ILE A 324 20.92 -16.30 13.13
N ARG A 325 21.94 -15.49 13.44
CA ARG A 325 23.35 -15.86 13.28
C ARG A 325 23.69 -17.11 14.11
N ASP A 326 23.27 -17.17 15.36
CA ASP A 326 23.53 -18.32 16.24
C ASP A 326 22.85 -19.59 15.69
N LEU A 327 21.59 -19.49 15.23
CA LEU A 327 20.89 -20.58 14.55
C LEU A 327 21.61 -21.06 13.28
N THR A 328 22.19 -20.14 12.49
CA THR A 328 23.01 -20.48 11.32
C THR A 328 24.26 -21.25 11.72
N LEU A 329 25.01 -20.78 12.72
CA LEU A 329 26.25 -21.42 13.17
C LEU A 329 26.03 -22.83 13.73
N ARG A 330 24.83 -23.09 14.26
CA ARG A 330 24.44 -24.40 14.76
C ARG A 330 23.84 -25.31 13.70
N SER A 331 23.69 -24.84 12.46
CA SER A 331 23.03 -25.56 11.37
C SER A 331 21.63 -26.05 11.79
N ALA A 332 20.84 -25.17 12.42
CA ALA A 332 19.51 -25.50 12.92
C ALA A 332 18.60 -26.04 11.79
N ALA A 333 17.94 -27.17 12.02
CA ALA A 333 17.07 -27.79 11.00
C ALA A 333 15.86 -26.91 10.66
N SER A 334 15.39 -26.12 11.63
CA SER A 334 14.31 -25.15 11.46
C SER A 334 14.76 -23.74 11.01
N PHE A 335 16.02 -23.57 10.59
CA PHE A 335 16.56 -22.26 10.19
C PHE A 335 15.67 -21.53 9.17
N GLY A 336 15.17 -22.22 8.15
CA GLY A 336 14.29 -21.62 7.13
C GLY A 336 13.01 -21.01 7.72
N SER A 337 12.42 -21.68 8.71
CA SER A 337 11.22 -21.20 9.43
C SER A 337 11.53 -19.95 10.25
N PHE A 338 12.64 -19.96 11.00
CA PHE A 338 13.09 -18.78 11.76
C PHE A 338 13.43 -17.61 10.86
N HIS A 339 14.09 -17.86 9.72
CA HIS A 339 14.42 -16.81 8.76
C HIS A 339 13.15 -16.19 8.15
N LEU A 340 12.16 -16.99 7.80
CA LEU A 340 10.88 -16.48 7.30
C LEU A 340 10.14 -15.64 8.36
N ILE A 341 10.06 -16.12 9.59
CA ILE A 341 9.43 -15.39 10.71
C ILE A 341 10.18 -14.09 10.99
N ARG A 342 11.51 -14.11 10.93
CA ARG A 342 12.36 -12.91 11.07
C ARG A 342 12.02 -11.86 10.02
N LEU A 343 11.94 -12.25 8.74
CA LEU A 343 11.58 -11.34 7.64
C LEU A 343 10.20 -10.73 7.85
N LEU A 344 9.21 -11.57 8.22
CA LEU A 344 7.87 -11.08 8.55
C LEU A 344 7.93 -10.06 9.70
N TYR A 345 8.62 -10.36 10.79
CA TYR A 345 8.62 -9.48 11.95
C TYR A 345 9.36 -8.18 11.71
N ASP A 346 10.41 -8.16 10.89
CA ASP A 346 11.03 -6.90 10.46
C ASP A 346 10.02 -5.99 9.76
N GLU A 347 9.36 -6.53 8.74
CA GLU A 347 8.41 -5.76 7.95
C GLU A 347 7.18 -5.35 8.79
N TYR A 348 6.72 -6.23 9.69
CA TYR A 348 5.58 -5.94 10.56
C TYR A 348 5.93 -4.94 11.69
N MET A 349 7.11 -5.05 12.30
CA MET A 349 7.58 -4.06 13.28
C MET A 349 7.76 -2.69 12.62
N PHE A 350 8.32 -2.65 11.41
CA PHE A 350 8.42 -1.42 10.64
C PHE A 350 7.02 -0.84 10.37
N TYR A 351 6.08 -1.67 9.89
CA TYR A 351 4.68 -1.28 9.67
C TYR A 351 4.06 -0.68 10.94
N LEU A 352 4.14 -1.37 12.09
CA LEU A 352 3.59 -0.87 13.36
C LEU A 352 4.21 0.46 13.77
N VAL A 353 5.54 0.57 13.71
CA VAL A 353 6.27 1.77 14.12
C VAL A 353 5.96 2.95 13.20
N GLU A 354 5.88 2.73 11.88
CA GLU A 354 5.50 3.74 10.89
C GLU A 354 4.12 4.33 11.23
N HIS A 355 3.12 3.49 11.52
CA HIS A 355 1.78 3.95 11.90
C HIS A 355 1.78 4.73 13.22
N ARG A 356 2.54 4.27 14.22
CA ARG A 356 2.66 4.98 15.51
C ARG A 356 3.31 6.36 15.34
N VAL A 357 4.33 6.45 14.48
CA VAL A 357 5.00 7.73 14.19
C VAL A 357 4.05 8.66 13.46
N ALA A 358 3.36 8.19 12.43
CA ALA A 358 2.38 8.96 11.67
C ALA A 358 1.26 9.51 12.57
N GLN A 359 0.71 8.67 13.46
CA GLN A 359 -0.26 9.09 14.47
C GLN A 359 0.30 10.17 15.42
N ALA A 360 1.54 10.01 15.88
CA ALA A 360 2.19 10.96 16.78
C ALA A 360 2.53 12.31 16.10
N THR A 361 2.79 12.32 14.79
CA THR A 361 3.11 13.54 14.02
C THR A 361 1.89 14.16 13.34
N GLY A 362 0.75 13.47 13.31
CA GLY A 362 -0.43 13.91 12.56
C GLY A 362 -0.24 13.82 11.04
N GLU A 363 0.62 12.91 10.59
CA GLU A 363 0.92 12.65 9.19
C GLU A 363 0.31 11.31 8.76
N THR A 364 0.34 11.01 7.45
CA THR A 364 -0.01 9.68 6.93
C THR A 364 1.20 8.74 7.00
N PRO A 365 1.02 7.44 7.31
CA PRO A 365 2.07 6.43 7.33
C PRO A 365 2.99 6.39 6.09
#